data_AF-A0A935U1V8-F1
#
_entry.id   AF-A0A935U1V8-F1
#
_cell.length_a   1.000
_cell.length_b   1.000
_cell.length_c   1.000
_cell.angle_alpha   90.00
_cell.angle_beta   90.00
_cell.angle_gamma   90.00
#
_symmetry.space_group_name_H-M   'P 1'
#
loop_
_entity.id
_entity.type
_entity.pdbx_description
1 polymer ?
#
loop_
_entity_poly.entity_id
_entity_poly.type
_entity_poly.pdbx_seq_one_letter_code
_entity_poly.pdbx_strand_id
1 'polypeptide(L)'
;MLRRCLPVATRCAQWIAQCGGMGGELRARELVQDALADTRMGMLAWDPESKPLEAHIIDAIRWRARDESRQRQRTVWLDEARAPELTDDSAWDREQAEAESERGVRLLAELRERLTRHGDHEALEILHAYDEGAQTKADILSIANLSSMTYERVRARLCWHARQVKRASEALREETSEP
;
A
#
# COMPACT_ATOMS: atom_id res chain seq x y z
N MET A 1 -31.41 -0.87 10.03
CA MET A 1 -30.38 -0.30 9.15
C MET A 1 -28.97 -0.41 9.75
N LEU A 2 -28.65 0.29 10.85
CA LEU A 2 -27.31 0.24 11.49
C LEU A 2 -26.76 -1.18 11.76
N ARG A 3 -27.59 -2.09 12.28
CA ARG A 3 -27.20 -3.50 12.54
C ARG A 3 -26.75 -4.26 11.29
N ARG A 4 -27.23 -3.89 10.09
CA ARG A 4 -26.88 -4.56 8.84
C ARG A 4 -25.64 -3.98 8.17
N CYS A 5 -25.37 -2.69 8.38
CA CYS A 5 -24.16 -2.04 7.86
C CYS A 5 -22.93 -2.32 8.72
N LEU A 6 -23.11 -2.58 10.03
CA LEU A 6 -22.01 -2.72 10.99
C LEU A 6 -21.03 -3.86 10.63
N PRO A 7 -21.46 -5.09 10.24
CA PRO A 7 -20.51 -6.14 9.86
C PRO A 7 -19.63 -5.75 8.66
N VAL A 8 -20.18 -5.00 7.70
CA VAL A 8 -19.42 -4.49 6.55
C VAL A 8 -18.43 -3.42 7.01
N ALA A 9 -18.87 -2.49 7.85
CA ALA A 9 -18.01 -1.46 8.41
C ALA A 9 -16.88 -2.04 9.27
N THR A 10 -17.13 -3.10 10.05
CA THR A 10 -16.09 -3.81 10.81
C THR A 10 -15.03 -4.40 9.89
N ARG A 11 -15.45 -5.06 8.80
CA ARG A 11 -14.49 -5.60 7.80
C ARG A 11 -13.70 -4.48 7.14
N CYS A 12 -14.33 -3.35 6.85
CA CYS A 12 -13.66 -2.18 6.29
C CYS A 12 -12.66 -1.55 7.27
N ALA A 13 -13.03 -1.41 8.55
CA ALA A 13 -12.14 -0.92 9.60
C ALA A 13 -10.94 -1.84 9.81
N GLN A 14 -11.12 -3.16 9.75
CA GLN A 14 -10.01 -4.12 9.77
C GLN A 14 -9.07 -3.94 8.57
N TRP A 15 -9.62 -3.70 7.38
CA TRP A 15 -8.81 -3.45 6.19
C TRP A 15 -8.03 -2.12 6.28
N ILE A 16 -8.68 -1.05 6.78
CA ILE A 16 -8.00 0.23 7.05
C ILE A 16 -6.84 0.02 8.04
N ALA A 17 -7.05 -0.78 9.09
CA ALA A 17 -6.01 -1.10 10.07
C ALA A 17 -4.82 -1.84 9.45
N GLN A 18 -5.07 -2.78 8.54
CA GLN A 18 -4.01 -3.46 7.78
C GLN A 18 -3.20 -2.50 6.89
N CYS A 19 -3.74 -1.31 6.60
CA CYS A 19 -3.06 -0.25 5.87
C CYS A 19 -2.49 0.85 6.78
N GLY A 20 -2.39 0.61 8.09
CA GLY A 20 -1.84 1.57 9.06
C GLY A 20 -2.82 2.64 9.55
N GLY A 21 -4.13 2.49 9.29
CA GLY A 21 -5.17 3.37 9.83
C GLY A 21 -5.76 2.88 11.17
N MET A 22 -6.73 3.62 11.70
CA MET A 22 -7.41 3.23 12.94
C MET A 22 -8.41 2.11 12.67
N GLY A 23 -8.24 0.97 13.37
CA GLY A 23 -9.15 -0.17 13.27
C GLY A 23 -10.18 -0.24 14.39
N GLY A 24 -10.93 -1.35 14.41
CA GLY A 24 -11.77 -1.73 15.55
C GLY A 24 -13.23 -1.30 15.46
N GLU A 25 -13.98 -1.61 16.53
CA GLU A 25 -15.44 -1.42 16.57
C GLU A 25 -15.83 0.05 16.56
N LEU A 26 -15.07 0.92 17.25
CA LEU A 26 -15.35 2.35 17.28
C LEU A 26 -15.28 2.94 15.87
N ARG A 27 -14.20 2.65 15.13
CA ARG A 27 -14.06 3.08 13.72
C ARG A 27 -15.18 2.53 12.84
N ALA A 28 -15.59 1.27 13.05
CA ALA A 28 -16.71 0.71 12.31
C ALA A 28 -18.00 1.50 12.54
N ARG A 29 -18.27 1.97 13.76
CA ARG A 29 -19.43 2.81 14.07
C ARG A 29 -19.31 4.19 13.42
N GLU A 30 -18.14 4.81 13.47
CA GLU A 30 -17.85 6.09 12.82
C GLU A 30 -18.09 6.02 11.31
N LEU A 31 -17.57 5.00 10.62
CA LEU A 31 -17.78 4.83 9.17
C LEU A 31 -19.27 4.79 8.79
N VAL A 32 -20.10 4.17 9.63
CA VAL A 32 -21.54 4.13 9.39
C VAL A 32 -22.19 5.48 9.69
N GLN A 33 -21.77 6.16 10.76
CA GLN A 33 -22.28 7.49 11.11
C GLN A 33 -21.92 8.52 10.03
N ASP A 34 -20.69 8.51 9.55
CA ASP A 34 -20.21 9.39 8.48
C ASP A 34 -21.02 9.18 7.21
N ALA A 35 -21.17 7.94 6.75
CA ALA A 35 -21.94 7.63 5.55
C ALA A 35 -23.40 8.09 5.67
N LEU A 36 -24.03 7.89 6.83
CA LEU A 36 -25.40 8.36 7.08
C LEU A 36 -25.49 9.89 7.12
N ALA A 37 -24.51 10.54 7.75
CA ALA A 37 -24.46 12.00 7.83
C ALA A 37 -24.28 12.61 6.43
N ASP A 38 -23.38 12.07 5.61
CA ASP A 38 -23.15 12.56 4.26
C ASP A 38 -24.38 12.45 3.37
N THR A 39 -25.05 11.28 3.39
CA THR A 39 -26.27 11.08 2.62
C THR A 39 -27.37 12.01 3.10
N ARG A 40 -27.51 12.21 4.42
CA ARG A 40 -28.51 13.15 4.98
C ARG A 40 -28.22 14.61 4.62
N MET A 41 -26.95 14.99 4.57
CA MET A 41 -26.51 16.35 4.21
C MET A 41 -26.46 16.58 2.70
N GLY A 42 -26.73 15.55 1.88
CA GLY A 42 -26.65 15.64 0.42
C GLY A 42 -25.23 15.68 -0.14
N MET A 43 -24.21 15.39 0.68
CA MET A 43 -22.82 15.27 0.22
C MET A 43 -22.61 13.98 -0.59
N LEU A 44 -23.41 12.94 -0.29
CA LEU A 44 -23.56 11.76 -1.13
C LEU A 44 -24.94 11.76 -1.78
N ALA A 45 -24.96 11.93 -3.10
CA ALA A 45 -26.20 11.86 -3.86
C ALA A 45 -26.80 10.45 -3.77
N TRP A 46 -28.02 10.38 -3.26
CA TRP A 46 -28.79 9.14 -3.16
C TRP A 46 -30.11 9.29 -3.90
N ASP A 47 -30.35 8.37 -4.84
CA ASP A 47 -31.63 8.22 -5.52
C ASP A 47 -32.37 6.99 -4.93
N PRO A 48 -33.51 7.19 -4.25
CA PRO A 48 -34.29 6.11 -3.66
C PRO A 48 -34.93 5.18 -4.70
N GLU A 49 -35.17 5.63 -5.93
CA GLU A 49 -35.76 4.81 -6.99
C GLU A 49 -34.73 3.84 -7.59
N SER A 50 -33.48 4.28 -7.71
CA SER A 50 -32.39 3.47 -8.24
C SER A 50 -31.83 2.47 -7.23
N LYS A 51 -31.67 2.85 -5.95
CA LYS A 51 -30.97 2.02 -4.97
C LYS A 51 -31.55 2.15 -3.55
N PRO A 52 -31.77 1.03 -2.83
CA PRO A 52 -32.14 1.08 -1.42
C PRO A 52 -31.08 1.78 -0.56
N LEU A 53 -31.52 2.59 0.42
CA LEU A 53 -30.63 3.36 1.29
C LEU A 53 -29.53 2.50 1.94
N GLU A 54 -29.87 1.29 2.39
CA GLU A 54 -28.90 0.36 3.00
C GLU A 54 -27.75 0.01 2.04
N ALA A 55 -28.07 -0.28 0.77
CA ALA A 55 -27.07 -0.58 -0.24
C ALA A 55 -26.21 0.64 -0.58
N HIS A 56 -26.84 1.83 -0.66
CA HIS A 56 -26.11 3.10 -0.86
C HIS A 56 -25.11 3.36 0.28
N ILE A 57 -25.52 3.19 1.54
CA ILE A 57 -24.64 3.37 2.70
C ILE A 57 -23.51 2.33 2.73
N ILE A 58 -23.76 1.08 2.35
CA ILE A 58 -22.71 0.06 2.23
C ILE A 58 -21.66 0.47 1.19
N ASP A 59 -22.10 1.00 0.05
CA ASP A 59 -21.18 1.47 -0.99
C ASP A 59 -20.39 2.69 -0.53
N ALA A 60 -21.02 3.63 0.16
CA ALA A 60 -20.36 4.78 0.77
C ALA A 60 -19.27 4.36 1.77
N ILE A 61 -19.57 3.41 2.68
CA ILE A 61 -18.61 2.85 3.63
C ILE A 61 -17.41 2.23 2.91
N ARG A 62 -17.66 1.42 1.88
CA ARG A 62 -16.59 0.77 1.09
C ARG A 62 -15.73 1.78 0.34
N TRP A 63 -16.36 2.82 -0.22
CA TRP A 63 -15.65 3.87 -0.93
C TRP A 63 -14.75 4.65 0.02
N ARG A 64 -15.28 5.10 1.17
CA ARG A 64 -14.51 5.80 2.22
C ARG A 64 -13.35 4.95 2.73
N ALA A 65 -13.59 3.68 3.04
CA ALA A 65 -12.55 2.79 3.53
C ALA A 65 -11.43 2.58 2.50
N ARG A 66 -11.78 2.48 1.22
CA ARG A 66 -10.80 2.39 0.13
C ARG A 66 -10.02 3.70 -0.02
N ASP A 67 -10.69 4.84 0.07
CA ASP A 67 -10.04 6.15 -0.04
C ASP A 67 -9.05 6.37 1.12
N GLU A 68 -9.49 6.15 2.36
CA GLU A 68 -8.63 6.24 3.55
C GLU A 68 -7.44 5.28 3.46
N SER A 69 -7.66 4.02 3.05
CA SER A 69 -6.58 3.04 2.86
C SER A 69 -5.58 3.51 1.80
N ARG A 70 -6.05 4.11 0.69
CA ARG A 70 -5.17 4.67 -0.35
C ARG A 70 -4.38 5.86 0.15
N GLN A 71 -5.02 6.77 0.89
CA GLN A 71 -4.34 7.91 1.49
C GLN A 71 -3.23 7.42 2.42
N ARG A 72 -3.51 6.45 3.29
CA ARG A 72 -2.51 5.87 4.20
C ARG A 72 -1.38 5.17 3.47
N GLN A 73 -1.67 4.40 2.43
CA GLN A 73 -0.62 3.80 1.60
C GLN A 73 0.27 4.84 0.92
N ARG A 74 -0.28 6.01 0.55
CA ARG A 74 0.51 7.14 0.05
C ARG A 74 1.32 7.81 1.16
N THR A 75 0.75 7.97 2.35
CA THR A 75 1.43 8.57 3.49
C THR A 75 2.55 7.68 4.00
N VAL A 76 2.40 6.35 4.06
CA VAL A 76 3.48 5.42 4.42
C VAL A 76 4.65 5.54 3.43
N TRP A 77 4.36 5.67 2.13
CA TRP A 77 5.38 5.96 1.11
C TRP A 77 6.06 7.32 1.29
N LEU A 78 5.35 8.30 1.85
CA LEU A 78 5.87 9.64 2.10
C LEU A 78 6.61 9.74 3.44
N ASP A 79 6.21 9.03 4.49
CA ASP A 79 6.91 8.96 5.77
C ASP A 79 8.17 8.10 5.68
N GLU A 80 8.21 7.07 4.83
CA GLU A 80 9.48 6.43 4.41
C GLU A 80 10.40 7.39 3.63
N ALA A 81 9.86 8.48 3.07
CA ALA A 81 10.60 9.48 2.30
C ALA A 81 10.78 10.82 3.05
N ARG A 82 10.19 11.00 4.23
CA ARG A 82 10.22 12.26 4.98
C ARG A 82 11.01 12.05 6.26
N ALA A 83 12.19 12.65 6.21
CA ALA A 83 13.23 12.71 7.22
C ALA A 83 12.74 12.80 8.67
N PRO A 84 13.52 12.23 9.61
CA PRO A 84 13.26 12.35 11.04
C PRO A 84 13.14 13.81 11.47
N GLU A 85 12.31 14.03 12.49
CA GLU A 85 12.24 15.29 13.22
C GLU A 85 13.65 15.81 13.52
N LEU A 86 13.88 17.09 13.22
CA LEU A 86 15.10 17.82 13.53
C LEU A 86 15.31 17.89 15.03
N THR A 87 15.83 16.82 15.61
CA THR A 87 16.68 16.85 16.79
C THR A 87 18.12 16.72 16.33
N ASP A 88 18.97 17.57 16.89
CA ASP A 88 20.38 17.74 16.53
C ASP A 88 21.23 16.52 16.96
N ASP A 89 21.00 15.37 16.33
CA ASP A 89 21.78 14.12 16.47
C ASP A 89 22.23 13.60 15.08
N SER A 90 22.66 14.55 14.25
CA SER A 90 22.89 14.39 12.80
C SER A 90 23.91 13.34 12.36
N ALA A 91 24.70 12.75 13.26
CA ALA A 91 25.69 11.74 12.90
C ALA A 91 25.11 10.31 12.91
N TRP A 92 24.27 10.00 13.91
CA TRP A 92 23.65 8.69 14.06
C TRP A 92 22.57 8.46 12.98
N ASP A 93 21.78 9.50 12.67
CA ASP A 93 20.76 9.45 11.62
C ASP A 93 21.36 9.29 10.21
N ARG A 94 22.55 9.87 9.97
CA ARG A 94 23.28 9.69 8.70
C ARG A 94 23.81 8.28 8.56
N GLU A 95 24.41 7.72 9.61
CA GLU A 95 24.94 6.35 9.61
C GLU A 95 23.81 5.33 9.44
N GLN A 96 22.66 5.52 10.09
CA GLN A 96 21.48 4.67 9.88
C GLN A 96 20.91 4.80 8.47
N ALA A 97 20.77 6.02 7.93
CA ALA A 97 20.28 6.23 6.57
C ALA A 97 21.23 5.63 5.51
N GLU A 98 22.54 5.71 5.72
CA GLU A 98 23.54 5.07 4.86
C GLU A 98 23.43 3.54 4.92
N ALA A 99 23.30 2.96 6.12
CA ALA A 99 23.13 1.53 6.30
C ALA A 99 21.80 1.00 5.69
N GLU A 100 20.72 1.77 5.79
CA GLU A 100 19.44 1.46 5.16
C GLU A 100 19.51 1.55 3.64
N SER A 101 20.19 2.58 3.12
CA SER A 101 20.46 2.75 1.69
C SER A 101 21.26 1.57 1.13
N GLU A 102 22.36 1.20 1.79
CA GLU A 102 23.15 0.02 1.41
C GLU A 102 22.32 -1.26 1.42
N ARG A 103 21.47 -1.44 2.44
CA ARG A 103 20.57 -2.59 2.53
C ARG A 103 19.57 -2.61 1.38
N GLY A 104 19.00 -1.46 1.05
CA GLY A 104 18.10 -1.31 -0.09
C GLY A 104 18.77 -1.70 -1.41
N VAL A 105 19.99 -1.22 -1.64
CA VAL A 105 20.79 -1.55 -2.83
C VAL A 105 21.06 -3.05 -2.92
N ARG A 106 21.46 -3.70 -1.82
CA ARG A 106 21.69 -5.16 -1.78
C ARG A 106 20.41 -5.95 -2.08
N LEU A 107 19.28 -5.59 -1.46
CA LEU A 107 18.00 -6.25 -1.70
C LEU A 107 17.53 -6.09 -3.15
N LEU A 108 17.74 -4.92 -3.76
CA LEU A 108 17.44 -4.68 -5.17
C LEU A 108 18.32 -5.53 -6.09
N ALA A 109 19.62 -5.66 -5.79
CA ALA A 109 20.53 -6.52 -6.54
C ALA A 109 20.12 -8.00 -6.47
N GLU A 110 19.81 -8.51 -5.27
CA GLU A 110 19.31 -9.87 -5.06
C GLU A 110 17.98 -10.12 -5.79
N LEU A 111 17.08 -9.14 -5.76
CA LEU A 111 15.82 -9.21 -6.49
C LEU A 111 16.07 -9.31 -8.00
N ARG A 112 16.93 -8.49 -8.57
CA ARG A 112 17.30 -8.55 -10.00
C ARG A 112 17.91 -9.90 -10.36
N GLU A 113 18.87 -10.37 -9.58
CA GLU A 113 19.50 -11.66 -9.83
C GLU A 113 18.48 -12.79 -9.82
N ARG A 114 17.57 -12.80 -8.84
CA ARG A 114 16.50 -13.78 -8.76
C ARG A 114 15.57 -13.72 -9.98
N LEU A 115 15.14 -12.53 -10.40
CA LEU A 115 14.26 -12.37 -11.57
C LEU A 115 14.96 -12.87 -12.85
N THR A 116 16.26 -12.57 -13.01
CA THR A 116 17.08 -13.09 -14.11
C THR A 116 17.15 -14.60 -14.12
N ARG A 117 17.41 -15.24 -12.97
CA ARG A 117 17.43 -16.72 -12.87
C ARG A 117 16.09 -17.37 -13.23
N HIS A 118 14.98 -16.69 -12.95
CA HIS A 118 13.64 -17.16 -13.30
C HIS A 118 13.17 -16.74 -14.70
N GLY A 119 13.93 -15.90 -15.41
CA GLY A 119 13.56 -15.40 -16.74
C GLY A 119 12.34 -14.46 -16.76
N ASP A 120 12.04 -13.75 -15.66
CA ASP A 120 10.90 -12.81 -15.60
C ASP A 120 11.28 -11.45 -16.21
N HIS A 121 11.39 -11.42 -17.54
CA HIS A 121 11.80 -10.25 -18.30
C HIS A 121 10.87 -9.05 -18.08
N GLU A 122 9.55 -9.27 -18.02
CA GLU A 122 8.59 -8.18 -17.79
C GLU A 122 8.81 -7.48 -16.43
N ALA A 123 9.19 -8.25 -15.39
CA ALA A 123 9.50 -7.68 -14.08
C ALA A 123 10.81 -6.88 -14.09
N LEU A 124 11.81 -7.32 -14.86
CA LEU A 124 13.04 -6.58 -15.08
C LEU A 124 12.80 -5.27 -15.82
N GLU A 125 11.91 -5.25 -16.83
CA GLU A 125 11.53 -4.01 -17.54
C GLU A 125 10.88 -2.98 -16.61
N ILE A 126 10.06 -3.42 -15.65
CA ILE A 126 9.50 -2.51 -14.63
C ILE A 126 10.62 -1.93 -13.74
N LEU A 127 11.60 -2.74 -13.34
CA LEU A 127 12.73 -2.25 -12.54
C LEU A 127 13.62 -1.29 -13.34
N HIS A 128 13.83 -1.57 -14.63
CA HIS A 128 14.53 -0.68 -15.54
C HIS A 128 13.81 0.66 -15.69
N ALA A 129 12.48 0.66 -15.81
CA ALA A 129 11.70 1.90 -15.85
C ALA A 129 11.90 2.78 -14.60
N TYR A 130 12.03 2.17 -13.41
CA TYR A 130 12.38 2.92 -12.21
C TYR A 130 13.81 3.48 -12.24
N ASP A 131 14.79 2.75 -12.81
CA ASP A 131 16.15 3.27 -13.00
C ASP A 131 16.17 4.48 -13.94
N GLU A 132 15.30 4.50 -14.94
CA GLU A 132 15.10 5.64 -15.85
C GLU A 132 14.33 6.80 -15.21
N GLY A 133 13.92 6.67 -13.95
CA GLY A 133 13.25 7.72 -13.19
C GLY A 133 11.74 7.75 -13.35
N ALA A 134 11.10 6.66 -13.79
CA ALA A 134 9.64 6.58 -13.82
C ALA A 134 9.04 6.78 -12.41
N GLN A 135 8.15 7.76 -12.26
CA GLN A 135 7.51 8.07 -10.97
C GLN A 135 6.03 7.68 -10.93
N THR A 136 5.39 7.58 -12.10
CA THR A 136 3.96 7.23 -12.20
C THR A 136 3.74 5.92 -12.93
N LYS A 137 2.57 5.30 -12.70
CA LYS A 137 2.16 4.12 -13.46
C LYS A 137 2.15 4.38 -14.97
N ALA A 138 1.78 5.59 -15.40
CA ALA A 138 1.75 5.94 -16.82
C ALA A 138 3.17 5.90 -17.42
N ASP A 139 4.15 6.45 -16.70
CA ASP A 139 5.56 6.44 -17.11
C ASP A 139 6.09 5.01 -17.22
N ILE A 140 5.81 4.17 -16.22
CA ILE A 140 6.24 2.76 -16.22
C ILE A 140 5.64 2.02 -17.41
N LEU A 141 4.34 2.20 -17.69
CA LEU A 141 3.68 1.56 -18.83
C LEU A 141 4.31 2.02 -20.15
N SER A 142 4.66 3.30 -20.26
CA SER A 142 5.29 3.88 -21.45
C SER A 142 6.70 3.36 -21.66
N ILE A 143 7.53 3.38 -20.62
CA ILE A 143 8.95 2.99 -20.69
C ILE A 143 9.09 1.47 -20.86
N ALA A 144 8.40 0.69 -20.04
CA ALA A 144 8.45 -0.77 -20.11
C ALA A 144 7.63 -1.37 -21.26
N ASN A 145 6.95 -0.53 -22.06
CA ASN A 145 6.07 -0.93 -23.16
C ASN A 145 5.04 -2.01 -22.77
N LEU A 146 4.40 -1.82 -21.61
CA LEU A 146 3.44 -2.78 -21.05
C LEU A 146 2.00 -2.32 -21.20
N SER A 147 1.09 -3.28 -21.35
CA SER A 147 -0.34 -3.00 -21.15
C SER A 147 -0.65 -2.82 -19.66
N SER A 148 -1.69 -2.05 -19.33
CA SER A 148 -2.13 -1.84 -17.93
C SER A 148 -2.45 -3.18 -17.22
N MET A 149 -3.03 -4.15 -17.95
CA MET A 149 -3.33 -5.47 -17.41
C MET A 149 -2.06 -6.30 -17.17
N THR A 150 -1.10 -6.24 -18.09
CA THR A 150 0.21 -6.91 -17.95
C THR A 150 0.93 -6.36 -16.72
N TYR A 151 0.99 -5.04 -16.57
CA TYR A 151 1.59 -4.38 -15.42
C TYR A 151 1.04 -4.88 -14.07
N GLU A 152 -0.29 -5.00 -13.91
CA GLU A 152 -0.85 -5.48 -12.64
C GLU A 152 -0.43 -6.93 -12.32
N ARG A 153 -0.36 -7.78 -13.35
CA ARG A 153 0.12 -9.16 -13.18
C ARG A 153 1.59 -9.21 -12.80
N VAL A 154 2.43 -8.46 -13.53
CA VAL A 154 3.87 -8.39 -13.27
C VAL A 154 4.14 -7.82 -11.89
N ARG A 155 3.43 -6.76 -11.50
CA ARG A 155 3.54 -6.14 -10.17
C ARG A 155 3.20 -7.11 -9.04
N ALA A 156 2.17 -7.94 -9.22
CA ALA A 156 1.84 -8.98 -8.25
C ALA A 156 2.97 -10.02 -8.10
N ARG A 157 3.59 -10.44 -9.21
CA ARG A 157 4.77 -11.33 -9.20
C ARG A 157 5.97 -10.66 -8.55
N LEU A 158 6.29 -9.42 -8.93
CA LEU A 158 7.39 -8.65 -8.37
C LEU A 158 7.25 -8.50 -6.84
N CYS A 159 6.04 -8.22 -6.36
CA CYS A 159 5.73 -8.17 -4.93
C CYS A 159 5.98 -9.53 -4.24
N TRP A 160 5.64 -10.64 -4.89
CA TRP A 160 5.95 -11.97 -4.37
C TRP A 160 7.47 -12.20 -4.30
N HIS A 161 8.22 -11.90 -5.37
CA HIS A 161 9.68 -12.05 -5.38
C HIS A 161 10.37 -11.19 -4.31
N ALA A 162 9.97 -9.93 -4.17
CA ALA A 162 10.49 -9.02 -3.15
C ALA A 162 10.28 -9.56 -1.73
N ARG A 163 9.11 -10.16 -1.44
CA ARG A 163 8.85 -10.81 -0.15
C ARG A 163 9.76 -12.01 0.09
N GLN A 164 10.04 -12.81 -0.94
CA GLN A 164 10.94 -13.97 -0.80
C GLN A 164 12.37 -13.52 -0.52
N VAL A 165 12.86 -12.50 -1.22
CA VAL A 165 14.19 -11.92 -0.98
C VAL A 165 14.28 -11.35 0.44
N LYS A 166 13.29 -10.56 0.86
CA LYS A 166 13.24 -10.02 2.22
C LYS A 166 13.30 -11.12 3.29
N ARG A 167 12.47 -12.16 3.17
CA ARG A 167 12.45 -13.29 4.11
C ARG A 167 13.78 -14.04 4.16
N ALA A 168 14.40 -14.29 3.00
CA ALA A 168 15.70 -14.93 2.94
C ALA A 168 16.79 -14.08 3.63
N SER A 169 16.76 -12.76 3.43
CA SER A 169 17.68 -11.83 4.09
C SER A 169 17.50 -11.76 5.60
N GLU A 170 16.27 -11.94 6.10
CA GLU A 170 15.96 -11.96 7.53
C GLU A 170 16.42 -13.27 8.19
N ALA A 171 16.20 -14.42 7.54
CA ALA A 171 16.66 -15.72 8.03
C ALA A 171 18.19 -15.79 8.17
N LEU A 172 18.94 -15.26 7.20
CA LEU A 172 20.41 -15.21 7.26
C LEU A 172 20.92 -14.35 8.44
N ARG A 173 20.17 -13.31 8.84
CA ARG A 173 20.53 -12.48 9.99
C ARG A 173 20.34 -13.21 11.31
N GLU A 174 19.25 -13.95 11.45
CA GLU A 174 18.97 -14.75 12.64
C GLU A 174 20.06 -15.81 12.87
N GLU A 175 20.53 -16.46 11.80
CA GLU A 175 21.63 -17.44 11.87
C GLU A 175 22.99 -16.82 12.25
N THR A 176 23.27 -15.57 11.83
CA THR A 176 24.52 -14.87 12.20
C THR A 176 24.48 -14.21 13.58
N SER A 177 23.32 -14.19 14.25
CA SER A 177 23.12 -13.52 15.53
C SER A 177 23.07 -14.49 16.74
N GLU A 178 23.19 -15.80 16.52
CA GLU A 178 23.43 -16.79 17.58
C GLU A 178 24.95 -16.91 17.86
N PRO A 179 25.40 -16.65 19.11
CA PRO A 179 26.81 -16.69 19.50
C PRO A 179 27.39 -18.09 19.70
#